data_AF-A0A0S2MR32-F1
#
_entry.id   AF-A0A0S2MR32-F1
#
_cell.length_a   1.000
_cell.length_b   1.000
_cell.length_c   1.000
_cell.angle_alpha   90.00
_cell.angle_beta   90.00
_cell.angle_gamma   90.00
#
_symmetry.space_group_name_H-M   'P 1'
#
loop_
_entity.id
_entity.type
_entity.pdbx_description
1 polymer ?
#
loop_
_entity_poly.entity_id
_entity_poly.type
_entity_poly.pdbx_seq_one_letter_code
_entity_poly.pdbx_strand_id
1 'polypeptide(L)'
;MNNSNFNNLIYNYSTICFLMILIVNLISKKTFTDREKSSPFECGFDPISSARLPFSMHFFLIAVIFLIFDVEITLLFPLIITLKISNPLNYFLMMMFFIMILILGLMHEWKQGALNWID
;
A
#
# COMPACT_ATOMS: atom_id res chain seq x y z
N MET A 1 26.14 -29.75 -5.35
CA MET A 1 25.45 -29.65 -6.66
C MET A 1 25.74 -28.27 -7.22
N ASN A 2 26.37 -28.22 -8.41
CA ASN A 2 27.15 -27.06 -8.86
C ASN A 2 26.31 -25.79 -9.05
N ASN A 3 26.86 -24.65 -8.59
CA ASN A 3 26.32 -23.31 -8.81
C ASN A 3 26.07 -23.04 -10.32
N SER A 4 26.83 -23.69 -11.20
CA SER A 4 26.64 -23.68 -12.65
C SER A 4 25.32 -24.32 -13.11
N ASN A 5 24.88 -25.41 -12.46
CA ASN A 5 23.64 -26.11 -12.84
C ASN A 5 22.41 -25.30 -12.41
N PHE A 6 22.50 -24.60 -11.27
CA PHE A 6 21.44 -23.71 -10.80
C PHE A 6 21.29 -22.49 -11.72
N ASN A 7 22.41 -21.86 -12.14
CA ASN A 7 22.40 -20.77 -13.11
C ASN A 7 21.86 -21.19 -14.49
N ASN A 8 22.19 -22.41 -14.95
CA ASN A 8 21.64 -22.94 -16.20
C ASN A 8 20.12 -23.19 -16.12
N LEU A 9 19.60 -23.62 -14.96
CA LEU A 9 18.17 -23.74 -14.70
C LEU A 9 17.48 -22.37 -14.76
N ILE A 10 18.06 -21.35 -14.12
CA ILE A 10 17.53 -19.98 -14.16
C ILE A 10 17.52 -19.44 -15.59
N TYR A 11 18.60 -19.64 -16.34
CA TYR A 11 18.68 -19.21 -17.74
C TYR A 11 17.59 -19.88 -18.58
N ASN A 12 17.38 -21.19 -18.43
CA ASN A 12 16.34 -21.93 -19.15
C ASN A 12 14.92 -21.45 -18.81
N TYR A 13 14.62 -21.12 -17.55
CA TYR A 13 13.31 -20.55 -17.23
C TYR A 13 13.13 -19.15 -17.82
N SER A 14 14.18 -18.32 -17.80
CA SER A 14 14.11 -16.96 -18.35
C SER A 14 13.85 -16.96 -19.85
N THR A 15 14.44 -17.90 -20.61
CA THR A 15 14.25 -18.01 -22.06
C THR A 15 12.83 -18.51 -22.40
N ILE A 16 12.29 -19.43 -21.62
CA ILE A 16 10.91 -19.91 -21.78
C ILE A 16 9.91 -18.78 -21.55
N CYS A 17 10.08 -17.99 -20.48
CA CYS A 17 9.22 -16.83 -20.21
C CYS A 17 9.26 -15.80 -21.34
N PHE A 18 10.45 -15.51 -21.87
CA PHE A 18 10.62 -14.58 -22.98
C PHE A 18 9.90 -15.07 -24.25
N LEU A 19 10.03 -16.36 -24.58
CA LEU A 19 9.33 -16.97 -25.70
C LEU A 19 7.81 -16.91 -25.54
N MET A 20 7.29 -17.19 -24.35
CA MET A 20 5.85 -17.11 -24.07
C MET A 20 5.32 -15.69 -24.27
N ILE A 21 6.02 -14.66 -23.79
CA ILE A 21 5.63 -13.25 -23.95
C ILE A 21 5.57 -12.86 -25.43
N LEU A 22 6.56 -13.29 -26.23
CA LEU A 22 6.57 -13.02 -27.67
C LEU A 22 5.38 -13.67 -28.38
N ILE A 23 5.09 -14.94 -28.09
CA ILE A 23 3.97 -15.67 -28.68
C ILE A 23 2.63 -15.01 -28.32
N VAL A 24 2.44 -14.62 -27.05
CA VAL A 24 1.22 -13.93 -26.60
C VAL A 24 1.03 -12.61 -27.35
N ASN A 25 2.08 -11.79 -27.50
CA ASN A 25 1.98 -10.51 -28.18
C ASN A 25 1.69 -10.65 -29.68
N LEU A 26 2.22 -11.68 -30.34
CA LEU A 26 1.93 -11.98 -31.74
C LEU A 26 0.48 -12.42 -31.95
N ILE A 27 -0.07 -13.22 -31.04
CA ILE A 27 -1.45 -13.73 -31.13
C ILE A 27 -2.48 -12.68 -30.69
N SER A 28 -2.18 -11.88 -29.66
CA SER A 28 -3.13 -10.97 -29.00
C SER A 28 -3.45 -9.71 -29.83
N LYS A 29 -2.62 -9.36 -30.82
CA LYS A 29 -2.83 -8.17 -31.64
C LYS A 29 -3.99 -8.35 -32.61
N LYS A 30 -5.22 -8.02 -32.18
CA LYS A 30 -6.41 -7.92 -33.05
C LYS A 30 -6.18 -6.85 -34.12
N THR A 31 -6.53 -7.18 -35.36
CA THR A 31 -6.29 -6.37 -36.56
C THR A 31 -7.28 -5.21 -36.75
N PHE A 32 -8.47 -5.29 -36.14
CA PHE A 32 -9.50 -4.27 -36.25
C PHE A 32 -9.65 -3.51 -34.92
N THR A 33 -9.14 -2.29 -34.90
CA THR A 33 -9.33 -1.33 -33.82
C THR A 33 -10.66 -0.60 -34.03
N ASP A 34 -11.75 -1.17 -33.54
CA ASP A 34 -13.04 -0.45 -33.48
C ASP A 34 -12.96 0.67 -32.46
N ARG A 35 -13.37 1.88 -32.84
CA ARG A 35 -13.41 3.07 -31.97
C ARG A 35 -14.17 2.80 -30.66
N GLU A 36 -15.28 2.05 -30.75
CA GLU A 36 -16.14 1.66 -29.63
C GLU A 36 -15.50 0.62 -28.69
N LYS A 37 -14.48 -0.13 -29.14
CA LYS A 37 -13.68 -1.01 -28.25
C LYS A 37 -12.54 -0.26 -27.57
N SER A 38 -12.10 0.85 -28.16
CA SER A 38 -11.05 1.71 -27.61
C SER A 38 -11.58 2.80 -26.69
N SER A 39 -12.90 2.99 -26.61
CA SER A 39 -13.50 3.87 -25.62
C SER A 39 -13.53 3.18 -24.25
N PRO A 40 -13.20 3.90 -23.17
CA PRO A 40 -13.25 3.34 -21.80
C PRO A 40 -14.68 3.09 -21.29
N PHE A 41 -15.71 3.54 -22.03
CA PHE A 41 -17.11 3.43 -21.66
C PHE A 41 -17.92 2.81 -22.83
N GLU A 42 -18.76 1.83 -22.51
CA GLU A 42 -19.70 1.18 -23.46
C GLU A 42 -21.03 1.94 -23.58
N CYS A 43 -21.35 2.79 -22.60
CA CYS A 43 -22.49 3.69 -22.63
C CYS A 43 -22.01 5.12 -22.94
N GLY A 44 -21.68 5.40 -24.19
CA GLY A 44 -21.74 6.67 -24.95
C GLY A 44 -21.61 8.06 -24.30
N PHE A 45 -21.08 8.20 -23.07
CA PHE A 45 -20.93 9.49 -22.41
C PHE A 45 -19.45 9.86 -22.37
N ASP A 46 -19.07 10.80 -23.22
CA ASP A 46 -17.81 11.51 -23.07
C ASP A 46 -17.85 12.31 -21.75
N PRO A 47 -16.77 12.29 -20.95
CA PRO A 47 -16.74 13.06 -19.70
C PRO A 47 -16.86 14.55 -20.04
N ILE A 48 -18.04 15.12 -19.78
CA ILE A 48 -18.37 16.54 -19.98
C ILE A 48 -17.66 17.45 -18.95
N SER A 49 -17.06 16.87 -17.91
CA SER A 49 -16.41 17.59 -16.83
C SER A 49 -14.91 17.34 -16.76
N SER A 50 -14.18 18.31 -16.22
CA SER A 50 -12.74 18.22 -16.00
C SER A 50 -12.37 17.01 -15.13
N ALA A 51 -11.25 16.35 -15.43
CA ALA A 51 -10.72 15.23 -14.66
C ALA A 51 -10.44 15.52 -13.17
N ARG A 52 -10.52 16.79 -12.75
CA ARG A 52 -10.40 17.23 -11.36
C ARG A 52 -11.78 17.29 -10.72
N LEU A 53 -12.23 16.15 -10.22
CA LEU A 53 -13.35 16.08 -9.29
C LEU A 53 -12.88 16.55 -7.90
N PRO A 54 -13.71 17.30 -7.15
CA PRO A 54 -13.38 17.64 -5.78
C PRO A 54 -13.19 16.34 -4.98
N PHE A 55 -11.98 16.16 -4.46
CA PHE A 55 -11.63 15.01 -3.63
C PHE A 55 -12.23 15.19 -2.24
N SER A 56 -12.76 14.13 -1.63
CA SER A 56 -13.31 14.23 -0.28
C SER A 56 -12.18 14.32 0.75
N MET A 57 -12.19 15.38 1.55
CA MET A 57 -11.16 15.61 2.58
C MET A 57 -11.08 14.47 3.60
N HIS A 58 -12.18 13.72 3.80
CA HIS A 58 -12.23 12.58 4.71
C HIS A 58 -11.26 11.44 4.32
N PHE A 59 -11.21 11.04 3.05
CA PHE A 59 -10.28 9.97 2.63
C PHE A 59 -8.82 10.39 2.78
N PHE A 60 -8.53 11.69 2.65
CA PHE A 60 -7.19 12.22 2.87
C PHE A 60 -6.83 12.18 4.36
N LEU A 61 -7.71 12.62 5.25
CA LEU A 61 -7.46 12.55 6.69
C LEU A 61 -7.23 11.13 7.18
N ILE A 62 -8.03 10.16 6.74
CA ILE A 62 -7.86 8.75 7.11
C ILE A 62 -6.49 8.22 6.67
N ALA A 63 -6.04 8.58 5.45
CA ALA A 63 -4.74 8.18 4.94
C ALA A 63 -3.57 8.78 5.76
N VAL A 64 -3.69 10.04 6.18
CA VAL A 64 -2.70 10.70 7.03
C VAL A 64 -2.65 10.07 8.42
N ILE A 65 -3.80 9.81 9.04
CA ILE A 65 -3.88 9.16 10.36
C ILE A 65 -3.28 7.75 10.31
N PHE A 66 -3.59 6.97 9.26
CA PHE A 66 -2.99 5.65 9.05
C PHE A 66 -1.47 5.72 8.93
N LEU A 67 -0.94 6.70 8.19
CA LEU A 67 0.51 6.90 8.05
C LEU A 67 1.16 7.22 9.39
N ILE A 68 0.58 8.12 10.18
CA ILE A 68 1.11 8.49 11.50
C ILE A 68 1.10 7.27 12.43
N PHE A 69 -0.01 6.54 12.47
CA PHE A 69 -0.15 5.35 13.31
C PHE A 69 0.84 4.24 12.92
N ASP A 70 1.10 4.04 11.63
CA ASP A 70 2.12 3.09 11.16
C ASP A 70 3.52 3.50 11.66
N VAL A 71 3.87 4.78 11.55
CA VAL A 71 5.14 5.31 12.11
C VAL A 71 5.22 5.10 13.62
N GLU A 72 4.15 5.34 14.37
CA GLU A 72 4.11 5.13 15.82
C GLU A 72 4.32 3.65 16.21
N ILE A 73 3.74 2.70 15.46
CA ILE A 73 3.99 1.26 15.67
C ILE A 73 5.45 0.90 15.37
N THR A 74 6.03 1.44 14.29
CA THR A 74 7.44 1.15 13.96
C THR A 74 8.39 1.63 15.06
N LEU A 75 8.07 2.74 15.75
CA LEU A 75 8.83 3.24 16.90
C LEU A 75 8.68 2.35 18.15
N LEU A 76 7.57 1.64 18.28
CA LEU A 76 7.34 0.70 19.38
C LEU A 76 8.15 -0.60 19.21
N PHE A 77 8.52 -0.97 17.99
CA PHE A 77 9.20 -2.24 17.71
C PHE A 77 10.60 -2.37 18.38
N PRO A 78 11.50 -1.37 18.34
CA PRO A 78 12.77 -1.42 19.05
C PRO A 78 12.61 -1.54 20.58
N LEU A 79 11.57 -0.94 21.17
CA LEU A 79 11.30 -1.05 22.60
C LEU A 79 11.10 -2.52 22.99
N ILE A 80 10.33 -3.29 22.22
CA ILE A 80 10.12 -4.73 22.47
C ILE A 80 11.46 -5.50 22.47
N ILE A 81 12.40 -5.15 21.59
CA ILE A 81 13.70 -5.84 21.52
C ILE A 81 14.56 -5.51 22.76
N THR A 82 14.50 -4.28 23.25
CA THR A 82 15.30 -3.82 24.41
C THR A 82 14.86 -4.39 25.76
N LEU A 83 13.69 -5.03 25.83
CA LEU A 83 13.14 -5.69 27.03
C LEU A 83 14.15 -6.55 27.80
N LYS A 84 15.02 -7.25 27.07
CA LYS A 84 15.97 -8.21 27.66
C LYS A 84 17.21 -7.55 28.27
N ILE A 85 17.49 -6.30 27.94
CA ILE A 85 18.74 -5.61 28.27
C ILE A 85 18.53 -4.54 29.34
N SER A 86 17.38 -3.86 29.32
CA SER A 86 17.08 -2.74 30.21
C SER A 86 16.51 -3.17 31.57
N ASN A 87 16.66 -2.32 32.59
CA ASN A 87 15.99 -2.49 33.88
C ASN A 87 14.45 -2.51 33.69
N PRO A 88 13.73 -3.54 34.22
CA PRO A 88 12.29 -3.71 34.01
C PRO A 88 11.46 -2.51 34.49
N LEU A 89 11.88 -1.82 35.56
CA LEU A 89 11.13 -0.70 36.13
C LEU A 89 11.18 0.55 35.23
N ASN A 90 12.37 0.84 34.69
CA ASN A 90 12.53 1.95 33.74
C ASN A 90 11.84 1.64 32.40
N TYR A 91 11.93 0.39 31.94
CA TYR A 91 11.22 -0.07 30.75
C TYR A 91 9.70 0.12 30.89
N PHE A 92 9.13 -0.31 32.02
CA PHE A 92 7.70 -0.18 32.28
C PHE A 92 7.25 1.28 32.26
N LEU A 93 8.00 2.19 32.88
CA LEU A 93 7.70 3.62 32.87
C LEU A 93 7.71 4.21 31.45
N MET A 94 8.73 3.89 30.64
CA MET A 94 8.84 4.38 29.27
C MET A 94 7.72 3.84 28.38
N MET A 95 7.37 2.56 28.50
CA MET A 95 6.25 1.97 27.75
C MET A 95 4.91 2.60 28.14
N MET A 96 4.65 2.79 29.44
CA MET A 96 3.40 3.41 29.90
C MET A 96 3.28 4.86 29.43
N PHE A 97 4.38 5.62 29.45
CA PHE A 97 4.41 6.97 28.92
C PHE A 97 4.12 7.00 27.41
N PHE A 98 4.74 6.11 26.65
CA PHE A 98 4.52 6.01 25.20
C PHE A 98 3.06 5.66 24.87
N ILE A 99 2.49 4.65 25.55
CA ILE A 99 1.10 4.24 25.37
C ILE A 99 0.11 5.37 25.72
N MET A 100 0.39 6.14 26.77
CA MET A 100 -0.45 7.29 27.13
C MET A 100 -0.51 8.35 26.03
N ILE A 101 0.61 8.62 25.35
CA ILE A 101 0.66 9.57 24.24
C ILE A 101 -0.22 9.08 23.08
N LEU A 102 -0.11 7.79 22.71
CA LEU A 102 -0.92 7.20 21.63
C LEU A 102 -2.42 7.33 21.92
N ILE A 103 -2.84 7.01 23.16
CA ILE A 103 -4.25 7.08 23.56
C ILE A 103 -4.75 8.53 23.52
N LEU A 104 -3.97 9.48 24.03
CA LEU A 104 -4.35 10.90 24.01
C LEU A 104 -4.44 11.46 22.59
N GLY A 105 -3.51 11.11 21.70
CA GLY A 105 -3.54 11.50 20.29
C GLY A 105 -4.79 10.99 19.58
N LEU A 106 -5.09 9.69 19.74
CA LEU A 106 -6.27 9.07 19.15
C LEU A 106 -7.58 9.69 19.68
N MET A 107 -7.67 9.96 20.99
CA MET A 107 -8.85 10.63 21.54
C MET A 107 -9.04 12.05 20.98
N HIS A 108 -7.95 12.78 20.77
CA HIS A 108 -8.02 14.12 20.17
C HIS A 108 -8.54 14.07 18.74
N GLU A 109 -8.00 13.17 17.91
CA GLU A 109 -8.45 12.97 16.53
C GLU A 109 -9.91 12.50 16.44
N TRP A 110 -10.32 11.63 17.35
CA TRP A 110 -11.70 11.17 17.42
C TRP A 110 -12.67 12.31 17.77
N LYS A 111 -12.31 13.17 18.73
CA LYS A 111 -13.11 14.35 19.07
C LYS A 111 -13.20 15.35 17.90
N GLN A 112 -12.19 15.41 17.04
CA GLN A 112 -12.19 16.24 15.83
C GLN A 112 -13.13 15.70 14.73
N GLY A 113 -13.67 14.49 14.88
CA GLY A 113 -14.56 13.87 13.89
C GLY A 113 -13.84 13.33 12.66
N ALA A 114 -12.50 13.24 12.68
CA ALA A 114 -11.72 12.75 11.55
C ALA A 114 -12.00 11.28 11.19
N LEU A 115 -12.49 10.49 12.16
CA LEU A 115 -12.87 9.08 11.98
C LEU A 115 -14.36 8.87 11.65
N ASN A 116 -15.20 9.91 11.67
CA ASN A 116 -16.61 9.73 11.35
C ASN A 116 -16.78 9.59 9.83
N TRP A 117 -17.12 8.37 9.41
CA TRP A 117 -17.29 7.98 8.01
C TRP A 117 -18.72 8.08 7.47
N ILE A 118 -19.69 8.30 8.37
CA ILE A 118 -21.13 8.25 8.08
C ILE A 118 -21.72 9.47 8.77
N ASP A 119 -22.03 10.47 7.96
CA ASP A 119 -23.22 11.31 8.12
C ASP A 119 -24.19 10.93 6.99
#